data_AF-A0A544UAC9-F1
#
_entry.id   AF-A0A544UAC9-F1
#
_cell.length_a   1.000
_cell.length_b   1.000
_cell.length_c   1.000
_cell.angle_alpha   90.00
_cell.angle_beta   90.00
_cell.angle_gamma   90.00
#
_symmetry.space_group_name_H-M   'P 1'
#
loop_
_entity.id
_entity.type
_entity.pdbx_description
1 polymer ?
#
loop_
_entity_poly.entity_id
_entity_poly.type
_entity_poly.pdbx_seq_one_letter_code
_entity_poly.pdbx_strand_id
1 'polypeptide(L)' 'MEEKRCPLCGQDNHCGVVNGQKDCWCMTKSFPKEILEAVPKEQCICQKCLDTYEKD' A
#
# COMPACT_ATOMS: atom_id res chain seq x y z
N MET A 1 -2.94 -0.15 15.28
CA MET A 1 -1.48 -0.37 15.06
C MET A 1 -1.19 -1.21 13.81
N GLU A 2 -2.14 -2.00 13.31
CA GLU A 2 -2.00 -2.74 12.03
C GLU A 2 -2.16 -1.86 10.80
N GLU A 3 -2.88 -0.73 10.91
CA GLU A 3 -3.14 0.21 9.80
C GLU A 3 -1.90 0.88 9.21
N LYS A 4 -0.75 0.80 9.89
CA LYS A 4 0.53 1.37 9.42
C LYS A 4 1.46 0.32 8.82
N ARG A 5 1.12 -0.97 8.86
CA ARG A 5 1.97 -2.03 8.32
C ARG A 5 1.44 -2.51 6.98
N CYS A 6 2.35 -2.72 6.03
CA CYS A 6 2.08 -3.33 4.75
C CYS A 6 1.85 -4.84 4.95
N PRO A 7 0.71 -5.40 4.55
CA PRO A 7 0.42 -6.83 4.73
C PRO A 7 1.31 -7.74 3.88
N LEU A 8 1.91 -7.22 2.81
CA LEU A 8 2.75 -7.99 1.89
C LEU A 8 4.18 -8.20 2.42
N CYS A 9 4.73 -7.26 3.18
CA CYS A 9 6.12 -7.33 3.66
C CYS A 9 6.31 -7.06 5.16
N GLY A 10 5.26 -6.72 5.89
CA GLY A 10 5.29 -6.41 7.33
C GLY A 10 5.94 -5.07 7.72
N GLN A 11 6.54 -4.35 6.76
CA GLN A 11 7.16 -3.04 6.96
C GLN A 11 6.12 -1.92 7.01
N ASP A 12 6.53 -0.69 7.31
CA ASP A 12 5.64 0.48 7.28
C ASP A 12 5.05 0.69 5.87
N ASN A 13 3.74 0.98 5.79
CA ASN A 13 3.05 1.23 4.52
C ASN A 13 3.21 2.68 4.02
N HIS A 14 3.74 3.56 4.86
CA HIS A 14 3.93 4.98 4.60
C HIS A 14 2.64 5.68 4.16
N CYS A 15 1.50 5.27 4.73
CA CYS A 15 0.22 5.91 4.44
C CYS A 15 0.21 7.34 5.00
N GLY A 16 0.17 8.33 4.11
CA GLY A 16 0.12 9.75 4.47
C GLY A 16 -1.12 10.10 5.29
N VAL A 17 -2.29 9.59 4.89
CA VAL A 17 -3.58 9.87 5.57
C VAL A 17 -3.59 9.37 7.02
N VAL A 18 -3.13 8.13 7.26
CA VAL A 18 -3.02 7.57 8.63
C VAL A 18 -1.98 8.33 9.46
N ASN A 19 -1.02 8.98 8.81
CA ASN A 19 -0.04 9.87 9.44
C ASN A 19 -0.51 11.33 9.53
N GLY A 20 -1.77 11.64 9.21
CA GLY A 20 -2.35 12.98 9.35
C GLY A 20 -2.08 13.93 8.17
N GLN A 21 -1.57 13.41 7.06
CA GLN A 21 -1.41 14.16 5.81
C GLN A 21 -2.73 14.17 5.02
N LYS A 22 -2.88 15.15 4.13
CA LYS A 22 -4.10 15.29 3.30
C LYS A 22 -4.14 14.30 2.15
N ASP A 23 -2.98 13.81 1.74
CA ASP A 23 -2.77 12.95 0.59
C ASP A 23 -1.86 11.77 0.95
N CYS A 24 -1.78 10.80 0.04
CA CYS A 24 -0.89 9.66 0.13
C CYS A 24 -0.38 9.33 -1.27
N TRP A 25 0.84 8.81 -1.37
CA TRP A 25 1.44 8.39 -2.63
C TRP A 25 0.53 7.42 -3.43
N CYS A 26 -0.22 6.55 -2.74
CA CYS A 26 -1.08 5.56 -3.38
C CYS A 26 -2.24 6.17 -4.17
N MET A 27 -2.67 7.39 -3.84
CA MET A 27 -3.76 8.08 -4.53
C MET A 27 -3.40 8.51 -5.95
N THR A 28 -2.11 8.54 -6.27
CA THR A 28 -1.57 8.94 -7.58
C THR A 28 -1.15 7.76 -8.44
N LYS A 29 -1.37 6.53 -7.96
CA LYS A 29 -0.90 5.28 -8.57
C LYS A 29 -2.08 4.41 -8.98
N SER A 30 -1.90 3.70 -10.09
CA SER A 30 -2.77 2.61 -10.50
C SER A 30 -2.30 1.31 -9.86
N PHE A 31 -3.24 0.46 -9.47
CA PHE A 31 -2.95 -0.81 -8.82
C PHE A 31 -3.31 -1.96 -9.77
N PRO A 32 -2.37 -2.89 -10.05
CA PRO A 32 -2.68 -4.11 -10.79
C PRO A 32 -3.80 -4.91 -10.11
N LYS A 33 -4.58 -5.67 -10.85
CA LYS A 33 -5.72 -6.42 -10.28
C LYS A 33 -5.24 -7.48 -9.28
N GLU A 34 -4.11 -8.08 -9.57
CA GLU A 34 -3.47 -9.15 -8.82
C GLU A 34 -3.12 -8.70 -7.40
N ILE A 35 -2.64 -7.45 -7.23
CA ILE A 35 -2.32 -6.93 -5.90
C ILE A 35 -3.58 -6.65 -5.09
N LEU A 36 -4.66 -6.20 -5.74
CA LEU A 36 -5.96 -5.98 -5.10
C LEU A 36 -6.62 -7.30 -4.66
N GLU A 37 -6.31 -8.40 -5.35
CA GLU A 37 -6.76 -9.74 -4.98
C GLU A 37 -5.90 -10.36 -3.86
N ALA A 38 -4.60 -10.04 -3.83
CA ALA A 38 -3.67 -10.55 -2.82
C ALA A 38 -3.80 -9.85 -1.45
N VAL A 39 -4.26 -8.61 -1.43
CA VAL A 39 -4.31 -7.77 -0.22
C VAL A 39 -5.72 -7.77 0.38
N PRO A 40 -5.86 -7.94 1.72
CA PRO A 40 -7.16 -7.80 2.38
C PRO A 40 -7.80 -6.44 2.08
N LYS A 41 -9.13 -6.42 1.94
CA LYS A 41 -9.87 -5.18 1.72
C LYS A 41 -9.53 -4.15 2.81
N GLU A 42 -9.50 -2.88 2.40
CA GLU A 42 -9.29 -1.73 3.30
C GLU A 42 -7.91 -1.68 3.98
N GLN A 43 -6.91 -2.41 3.47
CA GLN A 43 -5.53 -2.30 3.95
C GLN A 43 -4.62 -1.52 2.99
N CYS A 44 -3.79 -0.66 3.56
CA CYS A 44 -2.76 0.07 2.82
C CYS A 44 -1.51 -0.81 2.64
N ILE A 45 -1.00 -0.91 1.40
CA ILE A 45 0.32 -1.47 1.11
C ILE A 45 1.40 -0.39 1.08
N CYS A 46 2.68 -0.77 0.97
CA CYS A 46 3.78 0.17 0.74
C CYS A 46 4.11 0.32 -0.75
N GLN A 47 4.67 1.46 -1.14
CA GLN A 47 5.06 1.74 -2.53
C GLN A 47 6.05 0.71 -3.07
N LYS A 48 6.99 0.29 -2.23
CA LYS A 48 7.99 -0.72 -2.60
C LYS A 48 7.37 -2.03 -3.06
N CYS A 49 6.28 -2.49 -2.40
CA CYS A 49 5.60 -3.71 -2.82
C CYS A 49 4.89 -3.51 -4.15
N LEU A 50 4.24 -2.37 -4.36
CA LEU A 50 3.64 -2.04 -5.66
C LEU A 50 4.70 -2.05 -6.78
N ASP A 51 5.80 -1.32 -6.58
CA ASP A 51 6.91 -1.22 -7.54
C ASP A 51 7.60 -2.57 -7.82
N THR A 52 7.51 -3.52 -6.88
CA THR A 52 8.03 -4.89 -7.07
C THR A 52 7.08 -5.69 -7.95
N TYR A 53 5.78 -5.63 -7.67
CA TYR A 53 4.72 -6.29 -8.46
C TYR A 53 4.62 -5.76 -9.89
N GLU A 54 4.91 -4.48 -10.13
CA GLU A 54 4.88 -3.90 -11.48
C GLU A 54 6.08 -4.31 -12.37
N LYS A 55 7.12 -4.92 -11.77
CA LYS A 55 8.35 -5.32 -12.48
C LYS A 55 8.42 -6.82 -12.82
N ASP A 56 7.50 -7.60 -12.28
CA ASP A 56 7.31 -9.03 -12.56
C ASP A 56 6.22 -9.24 -13.63
#